data_AF-A0A7J5B7E7-F1
#
_entry.id   AF-A0A7J5B7E7-F1
#
_cell.length_a   1.000
_cell.length_b   1.000
_cell.length_c   1.000
_cell.angle_alpha   90.00
_cell.angle_beta   90.00
_cell.angle_gamma   90.00
#
_symmetry.space_group_name_H-M   'P 1'
#
loop_
_entity.id
_entity.type
_entity.pdbx_description
1 polymer ?
#
loop_
_entity_poly.entity_id
_entity_poly.type
_entity_poly.pdbx_seq_one_letter_code
_entity_poly.pdbx_strand_id
1 'polypeptide(L)'
;MNNDFFRVAENSSASRAGPVGDEAQPGTLAPRVRSRRRAGVGVWLGVVAAASLTFALAGCATTSGGDAGSPAGTWVNGDAQLDLAEDGALSGTDGCNQLSGQWTQDGDTIDFGDVASTMMACEDVDTWLNGLQSATQEGDVLRILDASGAEIGTLSRN
;
A
#
# COMPACT_ATOMS: atom_id res chain seq x y z
N MET A 1 -31.14 -33.88 -49.19
CA MET A 1 -31.02 -32.65 -49.99
C MET A 1 -30.06 -31.75 -49.23
N ASN A 2 -28.74 -31.86 -49.41
CA ASN A 2 -27.94 -31.31 -50.52
C ASN A 2 -28.03 -29.76 -50.47
N ASN A 3 -27.00 -28.95 -50.18
CA ASN A 3 -25.57 -29.11 -50.50
C ASN A 3 -24.63 -28.31 -49.58
N ASP A 4 -23.49 -28.96 -49.32
CA ASP A 4 -22.14 -28.44 -49.06
C ASP A 4 -21.63 -27.42 -50.12
N PHE A 5 -20.45 -26.84 -49.85
CA PHE A 5 -19.59 -25.93 -50.64
C PHE A 5 -19.78 -24.45 -50.26
N PHE A 6 -18.89 -23.82 -49.47
CA PHE A 6 -17.48 -23.61 -49.82
C PHE A 6 -16.57 -23.61 -48.58
N ARG A 7 -15.45 -24.31 -48.71
CA ARG A 7 -14.32 -24.44 -47.77
C ARG A 7 -13.14 -23.60 -48.28
N VAL A 8 -12.17 -23.34 -47.39
CA VAL A 8 -10.78 -22.84 -47.63
C VAL A 8 -10.68 -21.31 -47.77
N ALA A 9 -9.83 -20.57 -47.07
CA ALA A 9 -8.51 -20.85 -46.46
C ALA A 9 -8.44 -20.28 -45.02
N GLU A 10 -7.93 -20.95 -43.98
CA GLU A 10 -6.56 -21.45 -43.77
C GLU A 10 -5.48 -20.43 -44.15
N ASN A 11 -5.13 -19.55 -43.21
CA ASN A 11 -3.79 -18.93 -43.22
C ASN A 11 -3.09 -19.23 -41.90
N SER A 12 -2.44 -20.38 -41.88
CA SER A 12 -1.33 -20.70 -40.99
C SER A 12 -0.10 -19.86 -41.34
N SER A 13 0.76 -19.66 -40.34
CA SER A 13 2.19 -19.33 -40.48
C SER A 13 2.55 -17.84 -40.60
N ALA A 14 2.94 -17.24 -39.47
CA ALA A 14 4.33 -16.85 -39.30
C ALA A 14 4.58 -16.46 -37.84
N SER A 15 5.10 -17.43 -37.08
CA SER A 15 5.92 -17.17 -35.91
C SER A 15 7.02 -16.17 -36.25
N ARG A 16 7.12 -15.09 -35.48
CA ARG A 16 8.39 -14.38 -35.32
C ARG A 16 8.63 -14.15 -33.84
N ALA A 17 9.14 -15.21 -33.22
CA ALA A 17 9.94 -15.11 -32.02
C ALA A 17 11.07 -14.11 -32.31
N GLY A 18 11.06 -12.99 -31.60
CA GLY A 18 12.24 -12.14 -31.49
C GLY A 18 13.33 -12.88 -30.72
N PRO A 19 14.62 -12.69 -31.04
CA PRO A 19 15.71 -13.31 -30.31
C PRO A 19 15.67 -12.85 -28.85
N VAL A 20 15.60 -13.85 -27.96
CA VAL A 20 15.93 -13.75 -26.55
C VAL A 20 17.37 -13.24 -26.47
N GLY A 21 17.53 -12.02 -25.96
CA GLY A 21 18.84 -11.47 -25.61
C GLY A 21 19.38 -12.21 -24.39
N ASP A 22 20.05 -13.31 -24.65
CA ASP A 22 20.98 -13.95 -23.73
C ASP A 22 22.23 -13.07 -23.64
N GLU A 23 22.25 -12.16 -22.68
CA GLU A 23 23.49 -11.54 -22.20
C GLU A 23 23.65 -11.88 -20.72
N ALA A 24 24.14 -13.10 -20.51
CA ALA A 24 24.74 -13.52 -19.26
C ALA A 24 26.02 -12.70 -19.01
N GLN A 25 25.98 -11.84 -17.98
CA GLN A 25 27.17 -11.50 -17.21
C GLN A 25 26.92 -11.85 -15.74
N PRO A 26 27.48 -12.97 -15.22
CA PRO A 26 27.51 -13.22 -13.80
C PRO A 26 28.52 -12.27 -13.15
N GLY A 27 28.07 -11.06 -12.85
CA GLY A 27 28.73 -10.18 -11.91
C GLY A 27 28.49 -10.68 -10.50
N THR A 28 29.26 -11.66 -10.05
CA THR A 28 29.38 -12.00 -8.62
C THR A 28 29.98 -10.80 -7.89
N LEU A 29 29.15 -9.81 -7.55
CA LEU A 29 29.47 -8.85 -6.51
C LEU A 29 29.28 -9.59 -5.19
N ALA A 30 30.37 -10.24 -4.75
CA ALA A 30 30.52 -10.71 -3.39
C ALA A 30 30.07 -9.61 -2.41
N PRO A 31 29.36 -9.94 -1.32
CA PRO A 31 29.14 -8.99 -0.26
C PRO A 31 30.51 -8.54 0.23
N ARG A 32 30.87 -7.26 0.00
CA ARG A 32 31.90 -6.65 0.85
C ARG A 32 31.30 -6.62 2.24
N VAL A 33 31.63 -7.64 3.03
CA VAL A 33 31.55 -7.58 4.48
C VAL A 33 32.44 -6.41 4.87
N ARG A 34 31.85 -5.21 4.95
CA ARG A 34 32.48 -4.06 5.57
C ARG A 34 32.55 -4.43 7.03
N SER A 35 33.65 -5.09 7.40
CA SER A 35 34.03 -5.32 8.78
C SER A 35 34.02 -3.95 9.44
N ARG A 36 32.93 -3.62 10.13
CA ARG A 36 32.91 -2.52 11.08
C ARG A 36 33.92 -2.94 12.13
N ARG A 37 35.15 -2.44 11.99
CA ARG A 37 36.16 -2.48 13.05
C ARG A 37 35.43 -1.91 14.26
N ARG A 38 35.09 -2.79 15.20
CA ARG A 38 34.48 -2.41 16.46
C ARG A 38 35.48 -1.46 17.09
N ALA A 39 35.16 -0.17 17.09
CA ALA A 39 35.91 0.82 17.83
C ALA A 39 35.91 0.34 19.28
N GLY A 40 37.09 -0.02 19.77
CA GLY A 40 37.28 -0.44 21.14
C GLY A 40 36.84 0.69 22.05
N VAL A 41 35.71 0.50 22.73
CA VAL A 41 35.31 1.31 23.87
C VAL A 41 36.33 1.00 24.95
N GLY A 42 37.29 1.91 25.13
CA GLY A 42 38.21 1.90 26.25
C GLY A 42 37.43 2.12 27.53
N VAL A 43 37.04 1.02 28.18
CA VAL A 43 36.47 1.01 29.52
C VAL A 43 37.61 1.35 30.49
N TRP A 44 37.66 2.60 30.92
CA TRP A 44 38.47 3.00 32.07
C TRP A 44 37.86 2.39 33.34
N LEU A 45 38.57 1.43 33.92
CA LEU A 45 38.30 0.84 35.22
C LEU A 45 38.47 1.90 36.33
N GLY A 46 37.36 2.43 36.82
CA GLY A 46 37.25 3.08 38.13
C GLY A 46 36.28 2.29 39.00
N VAL A 47 36.83 1.42 39.86
CA VAL A 47 36.12 0.75 40.98
C VAL A 47 36.09 1.76 42.15
N VAL A 48 35.10 1.95 43.05
CA VAL A 48 34.19 1.10 43.82
C VAL A 48 33.14 2.06 44.45
N ALA A 49 31.85 1.69 44.55
CA ALA A 49 31.03 1.83 45.77
C ALA A 49 29.55 1.43 45.55
N ALA A 50 29.22 0.23 46.02
CA ALA A 50 27.96 -0.21 46.65
C ALA A 50 26.59 0.30 46.14
N ALA A 51 25.82 -0.60 45.52
CA ALA A 51 24.50 -1.05 45.99
C ALA A 51 23.92 -2.11 45.05
N SER A 52 23.17 -3.03 45.62
CA SER A 52 22.82 -4.36 45.12
C SER A 52 21.62 -4.40 44.16
N LEU A 53 21.58 -5.50 43.38
CA LEU A 53 20.42 -6.20 42.82
C LEU A 53 19.86 -5.80 41.42
N THR A 54 20.14 -6.70 40.48
CA THR A 54 19.56 -7.02 39.17
C THR A 54 18.04 -6.84 39.01
N PHE A 55 17.55 -6.35 37.85
CA PHE A 55 16.92 -7.17 36.78
C PHE A 55 16.41 -6.34 35.58
N ALA A 56 16.57 -6.93 34.39
CA ALA A 56 15.79 -6.84 33.15
C ALA A 56 15.67 -5.54 32.31
N LEU A 57 16.13 -5.68 31.06
CA LEU A 57 15.51 -5.10 29.87
C LEU A 57 13.99 -5.33 29.88
N ALA A 58 13.19 -4.27 29.78
CA ALA A 58 11.90 -4.26 29.09
C ALA A 58 11.32 -2.84 29.18
N GLY A 59 11.89 -1.90 28.42
CA GLY A 59 11.07 -0.80 27.96
C GLY A 59 10.14 -1.39 26.91
N CYS A 60 8.93 -1.82 27.31
CA CYS A 60 7.88 -2.09 26.33
C CYS A 60 7.73 -0.80 25.52
N ALA A 61 8.14 -0.82 24.25
CA ALA A 61 7.48 0.02 23.28
C ALA A 61 6.06 -0.54 23.22
N THR A 62 5.19 -0.04 24.11
CA THR A 62 3.76 -0.16 23.91
C THR A 62 3.50 0.61 22.62
N THR A 63 3.53 -0.10 21.49
CA THR A 63 2.78 0.32 20.33
C THR A 63 1.33 0.21 20.78
N SER A 64 0.86 1.27 21.44
CA SER A 64 -0.56 1.52 21.54
C SER A 64 -0.99 1.68 20.09
N GLY A 65 -1.39 0.58 19.45
CA GLY A 65 -2.45 0.68 18.46
C GLY A 65 -3.54 1.39 19.23
N GLY A 66 -3.71 2.68 18.93
CA GLY A 66 -4.75 3.45 19.58
C GLY A 66 -6.04 2.71 19.30
N ASP A 67 -7.03 2.88 20.16
CA ASP A 67 -8.39 2.71 19.68
C ASP A 67 -8.59 3.79 18.61
N ALA A 68 -8.18 3.54 17.36
CA ALA A 68 -8.62 4.35 16.23
C ALA A 68 -10.13 4.33 16.32
N GLY A 69 -10.70 5.50 16.62
CA GLY A 69 -12.14 5.68 16.64
C GLY A 69 -12.72 5.18 15.32
N SER A 70 -14.00 4.84 15.31
CA SER A 70 -14.63 4.31 14.10
C SER A 70 -14.35 5.24 12.89
N PRO A 71 -13.88 4.70 11.76
CA PRO A 71 -13.67 5.46 10.54
C PRO A 71 -14.99 5.78 9.83
N ALA A 72 -16.10 5.16 10.25
CA ALA A 72 -17.41 5.36 9.66
C ALA A 72 -17.82 6.85 9.69
N GLY A 73 -18.20 7.38 8.54
CA GLY A 73 -18.51 8.80 8.31
C GLY A 73 -18.02 9.29 6.94
N THR A 74 -18.11 10.60 6.75
CA THR A 74 -17.73 11.29 5.51
C THR A 74 -16.37 11.96 5.65
N TRP A 75 -15.53 11.75 4.64
CA TRP A 75 -14.17 12.26 4.55
C TRP A 75 -13.98 13.01 3.24
N VAL A 76 -13.34 14.19 3.26
CA VAL A 76 -13.25 15.09 2.10
C VAL A 76 -11.86 15.69 1.90
N ASN A 77 -11.49 15.93 0.66
CA ASN A 77 -10.37 16.79 0.26
C ASN A 77 -10.60 17.35 -1.14
N GLY A 78 -10.90 18.66 -1.24
CA GLY A 78 -11.27 19.27 -2.51
C GLY A 78 -12.52 18.61 -3.08
N ASP A 79 -12.42 18.11 -4.31
CA ASP A 79 -13.51 17.40 -5.00
C ASP A 79 -13.58 15.91 -4.65
N ALA A 80 -12.58 15.37 -3.94
CA ALA A 80 -12.57 13.98 -3.50
C ALA A 80 -13.38 13.81 -2.21
N GLN A 81 -14.26 12.81 -2.18
CA GLN A 81 -15.07 12.44 -1.02
C GLN A 81 -15.13 10.92 -0.87
N LEU A 82 -15.08 10.46 0.38
CA LEU A 82 -15.24 9.07 0.75
C LEU A 82 -16.22 8.95 1.92
N ASP A 83 -17.25 8.15 1.75
CA ASP A 83 -18.23 7.79 2.76
C ASP A 83 -18.03 6.32 3.16
N LEU A 84 -17.76 6.11 4.44
CA LEU A 84 -17.61 4.80 5.06
C LEU A 84 -18.83 4.56 5.93
N ALA A 85 -19.73 3.68 5.51
CA ALA A 85 -20.93 3.35 6.28
C ALA A 85 -20.61 2.35 7.40
N GLU A 86 -21.35 2.41 8.51
CA GLU A 86 -21.14 1.53 9.68
C GLU A 86 -21.31 0.04 9.38
N ASP A 87 -22.00 -0.31 8.29
CA ASP A 87 -22.19 -1.69 7.82
C ASP A 87 -21.04 -2.23 6.95
N GLY A 88 -19.99 -1.43 6.76
CA GLY A 88 -18.83 -1.78 5.94
C GLY A 88 -18.97 -1.38 4.46
N ALA A 89 -20.05 -0.72 4.05
CA ALA A 89 -20.16 -0.20 2.69
C ALA A 89 -19.30 1.05 2.48
N LEU A 90 -18.68 1.15 1.30
CA LEU A 90 -17.91 2.30 0.84
C LEU A 90 -18.62 2.92 -0.37
N SER A 91 -18.77 4.24 -0.35
CA SER A 91 -19.14 5.03 -1.53
C SER A 91 -18.30 6.29 -1.59
N GLY A 92 -18.09 6.86 -2.77
CA GLY A 92 -17.34 8.10 -2.87
C GLY A 92 -17.23 8.65 -4.28
N THR A 93 -16.39 9.67 -4.41
CA THR A 93 -15.98 10.26 -5.67
C THR A 93 -14.54 10.75 -5.55
N ASP A 94 -13.77 10.65 -6.63
CA ASP A 94 -12.45 11.29 -6.71
C ASP A 94 -12.52 12.67 -7.39
N GLY A 95 -13.73 13.21 -7.59
CA GLY A 95 -14.01 14.45 -8.31
C GLY A 95 -14.44 14.25 -9.76
N CYS A 96 -14.13 13.11 -10.37
CA CYS A 96 -14.55 12.78 -11.74
C CYS A 96 -15.33 11.46 -11.80
N ASN A 97 -14.86 10.47 -11.07
CA ASN A 97 -15.33 9.09 -11.04
C ASN A 97 -16.06 8.77 -9.75
N GLN A 98 -17.08 7.92 -9.86
CA GLN A 98 -17.79 7.40 -8.70
C GLN A 98 -17.12 6.12 -8.20
N LEU A 99 -16.92 6.04 -6.89
CA LEU A 99 -16.33 4.91 -6.18
C LEU A 99 -17.42 4.15 -5.41
N SER A 100 -17.33 2.81 -5.41
CA SER A 100 -18.21 1.96 -4.60
C SER A 100 -17.50 0.67 -4.23
N GLY A 101 -17.72 0.18 -3.01
CA GLY A 101 -17.06 -1.04 -2.56
C GLY A 101 -17.38 -1.38 -1.12
N GLN A 102 -16.45 -2.08 -0.49
CA GLN A 102 -16.51 -2.46 0.92
C GLN A 102 -15.22 -2.06 1.62
N TRP A 103 -15.31 -1.83 2.92
CA TRP A 103 -14.16 -1.54 3.77
C TRP A 103 -14.21 -2.40 5.04
N THR A 104 -13.03 -2.65 5.60
CA THR A 104 -12.87 -3.28 6.91
C THR A 104 -11.78 -2.56 7.69
N GLN A 105 -11.79 -2.68 9.02
CA GLN A 105 -10.79 -2.06 9.89
C GLN A 105 -10.10 -3.12 10.74
N ASP A 106 -8.77 -3.04 10.81
CA ASP A 106 -7.92 -3.79 11.72
C ASP A 106 -7.00 -2.81 12.48
N GLY A 107 -7.36 -2.52 13.74
CA GLY A 107 -6.71 -1.47 14.53
C GLY A 107 -6.82 -0.11 13.84
N ASP A 108 -5.67 0.52 13.56
CA ASP A 108 -5.59 1.83 12.90
C ASP A 108 -5.60 1.72 11.37
N THR A 109 -5.59 0.51 10.82
CA THR A 109 -5.55 0.26 9.37
C THR A 109 -6.94 -0.02 8.85
N ILE A 110 -7.30 0.65 7.76
CA ILE A 110 -8.55 0.45 7.03
C ILE A 110 -8.19 -0.17 5.69
N ASP A 111 -8.74 -1.33 5.41
CA ASP A 111 -8.57 -2.01 4.12
C ASP A 111 -9.79 -1.72 3.25
N PHE A 112 -9.52 -1.21 2.06
CA PHE A 112 -10.54 -1.04 1.03
C PHE A 112 -10.39 -2.22 0.09
N GLY A 113 -11.37 -3.12 0.11
CA GLY A 113 -11.33 -4.37 -0.65
C GLY A 113 -11.45 -4.13 -2.16
N ASP A 114 -12.28 -4.94 -2.83
CA ASP A 114 -12.56 -4.70 -4.25
C ASP A 114 -13.43 -3.43 -4.41
N VAL A 115 -12.79 -2.29 -4.66
CA VAL A 115 -13.44 -1.02 -4.97
C VAL A 115 -13.60 -0.90 -6.49
N ALA A 116 -14.85 -0.75 -6.91
CA ALA A 116 -15.19 -0.45 -8.29
C ALA A 116 -15.22 1.06 -8.51
N SER A 117 -14.77 1.48 -9.70
CA SER A 117 -14.80 2.86 -10.13
C SER A 117 -15.36 2.99 -11.54
N THR A 118 -15.99 4.12 -11.83
CA THR A 118 -16.26 4.52 -13.22
C THR A 118 -14.97 4.90 -13.93
N MET A 119 -14.96 4.88 -15.26
CA MET A 119 -13.80 5.28 -16.08
C MET A 119 -14.12 6.51 -16.94
N MET A 120 -14.68 7.54 -16.30
CA MET A 120 -14.96 8.83 -16.94
C MET A 120 -13.65 9.60 -17.15
N ALA A 121 -13.59 10.32 -18.27
CA ALA A 121 -12.49 11.23 -18.56
C ALA A 121 -12.97 12.66 -18.30
N CYS A 122 -12.34 13.33 -17.33
CA CYS A 122 -12.57 14.75 -17.02
C CYS A 122 -11.31 15.55 -17.30
N GLU A 123 -11.48 16.80 -17.74
CA GLU A 123 -10.38 17.76 -17.86
C GLU A 123 -10.16 18.43 -16.50
N ASP A 124 -8.90 18.72 -16.17
CA ASP A 124 -8.50 19.49 -14.98
C ASP A 124 -8.93 18.93 -13.61
N VAL A 125 -9.20 17.62 -13.51
CA VAL A 125 -9.49 16.93 -12.24
C VAL A 125 -8.36 15.97 -11.88
N ASP A 126 -7.87 16.08 -10.63
CA ASP A 126 -6.94 15.10 -10.07
C ASP A 126 -7.73 13.93 -9.47
N THR A 127 -7.62 12.78 -10.12
CA THR A 127 -8.36 11.54 -9.79
C THR A 127 -7.59 10.64 -8.83
N TRP A 128 -6.65 11.20 -8.05
CA TRP A 128 -5.75 10.44 -7.17
C TRP A 128 -6.45 9.40 -6.28
N LEU A 129 -7.66 9.69 -5.77
CA LEU A 129 -8.38 8.79 -4.87
C LEU A 129 -8.75 7.46 -5.53
N ASN A 130 -8.84 7.37 -6.87
CA ASN A 130 -9.03 6.09 -7.58
C ASN A 130 -7.95 5.03 -7.26
N GLY A 131 -6.77 5.44 -6.82
CA GLY A 131 -5.68 4.53 -6.45
C GLY A 131 -5.77 3.96 -5.03
N LEU A 132 -6.84 4.26 -4.28
CA LEU A 132 -6.99 3.85 -2.90
C LEU A 132 -6.96 2.32 -2.74
N GLN A 133 -6.16 1.84 -1.79
CA GLN A 133 -6.10 0.42 -1.41
C GLN A 133 -6.27 0.24 0.09
N SER A 134 -5.65 1.11 0.88
CA SER A 134 -5.80 1.12 2.32
C SER A 134 -5.72 2.55 2.86
N ALA A 135 -6.06 2.71 4.14
CA ALA A 135 -5.86 3.95 4.86
C ALA A 135 -5.36 3.72 6.28
N THR A 136 -4.75 4.74 6.86
CA THR A 136 -4.54 4.84 8.31
C THR A 136 -5.26 6.05 8.87
N GLN A 137 -5.93 5.89 10.00
CA GLN A 137 -6.67 6.98 10.65
C GLN A 137 -5.85 7.59 11.80
N GLU A 138 -5.65 8.91 11.74
CA GLU A 138 -5.03 9.70 12.79
C GLU A 138 -6.01 10.82 13.21
N GLY A 139 -6.94 10.49 14.12
CA GLY A 139 -8.00 11.40 14.54
C GLY A 139 -8.96 11.72 13.40
N ASP A 140 -8.97 12.99 12.98
CA ASP A 140 -9.82 13.51 11.89
C ASP A 140 -9.10 13.53 10.53
N VAL A 141 -7.95 12.86 10.43
CA VAL A 141 -7.19 12.72 9.17
C VAL A 141 -7.14 11.25 8.76
N LEU A 142 -7.51 10.98 7.51
CA LEU A 142 -7.44 9.68 6.87
C LEU A 142 -6.33 9.72 5.81
N ARG A 143 -5.24 9.01 6.04
CA ARG A 143 -4.11 8.93 5.10
C ARG A 143 -4.34 7.76 4.16
N ILE A 144 -4.46 8.02 2.86
CA ILE A 144 -4.77 7.02 1.84
C ILE A 144 -3.48 6.48 1.23
N LEU A 145 -3.38 5.17 1.12
CA LEU A 145 -2.24 4.47 0.54
C LEU A 145 -2.68 3.68 -0.70
N ASP A 146 -1.78 3.59 -1.68
CA ASP A 146 -1.95 2.76 -2.87
C ASP A 146 -1.56 1.28 -2.63
N ALA A 147 -1.68 0.46 -3.68
CA ALA A 147 -1.32 -0.94 -3.64
C ALA A 147 0.16 -1.24 -3.33
N SER A 148 1.05 -0.25 -3.46
CA SER A 148 2.46 -0.37 -3.07
C SER A 148 2.71 0.02 -1.60
N GLY A 149 1.69 0.58 -0.92
CA GLY A 149 1.81 1.17 0.40
C GLY A 149 2.39 2.58 0.39
N ALA A 150 2.40 3.27 -0.77
CA ALA A 150 2.79 4.66 -0.85
C ALA A 150 1.58 5.55 -0.52
N GLU A 151 1.79 6.60 0.28
CA GLU A 151 0.74 7.60 0.53
C GLU A 151 0.47 8.39 -0.76
N ILE A 152 -0.79 8.42 -1.16
CA ILE A 152 -1.25 9.13 -2.38
C ILE A 152 -2.06 10.38 -2.06
N GLY A 153 -2.53 10.53 -0.82
CA GLY A 153 -3.25 11.71 -0.38
C GLY A 153 -3.85 11.54 1.01
N THR A 154 -4.53 12.58 1.47
CA THR A 154 -5.23 12.58 2.76
C THR A 154 -6.64 13.11 2.61
N LEU A 155 -7.59 12.59 3.37
CA LEU A 155 -8.93 13.15 3.52
C LEU A 155 -9.11 13.63 4.97
N SER A 156 -9.91 14.67 5.17
CA SER A 156 -10.28 15.18 6.50
C SER A 156 -11.73 14.87 6.80
N ARG A 157 -12.06 14.65 8.07
CA ARG A 157 -13.45 14.45 8.50
C ARG A 157 -14.29 15.71 8.22
N ASN A 158 -15.45 15.51 7.59
CA ASN A 158 -16.41 16.56 7.24
C ASN A 158 -17.40 16.89 8.38
#